data_AF-A0A452XTV7-F1
#
_entry.id   AF-A0A452XTV7-F1
#
_cell.length_a   1.000
_cell.length_b   1.000
_cell.length_c   1.000
_cell.angle_alpha   90.00
_cell.angle_beta   90.00
_cell.angle_gamma   90.00
#
_symmetry.space_group_name_H-M   'P 1'
#
loop_
_entity.id
_entity.type
_entity.pdbx_description
1 polymer ?
#
loop_
_entity_poly.entity_id
_entity_poly.type
_entity_poly.pdbx_seq_one_letter_code
_entity_poly.pdbx_strand_id
1 'polypeptide(L)'
;TSPATALNQPLESTEQVPASRLSALLGPNGRVLIVANRLPVTAKRHPVKKWEYPSSSGGLVSALQGLKDVQMMWVGWPGVSVPNETGQTVITEELFKRRCVPVFLDEELMDQYYSGYCNKILWPLFHYLGLPQEYKINKEKDIKSQFEAYTQANQMFAETVCKIYKEGDIIWCHDYHLMCLPKLLKQYNINMKVGWFLHTPFPSSEMYRALPNRAELLEAVLKADLVGFHAYDYARHFVSACISLLGLEGCLDGIQFDGRIVKVDAFPIGIDAQRFTKALEGPKVKEKITEFKKLFAGRKT
;
A
#
# COMPACT_ATOMS: atom_id res chain seq x y z
N THR A 1 37.19 -6.23 23.21
CA THR A 1 36.54 -4.91 23.05
C THR A 1 35.04 -5.14 23.05
N SER A 2 34.31 -4.44 23.93
CA SER A 2 32.91 -4.78 24.27
C SER A 2 31.94 -4.59 23.08
N PRO A 3 30.92 -5.48 22.91
CA PRO A 3 29.87 -5.37 21.88
C PRO A 3 29.03 -4.09 21.96
N ALA A 4 29.13 -3.35 23.06
CA ALA A 4 28.33 -2.14 23.32
C ALA A 4 28.72 -0.92 22.45
N THR A 5 29.81 -0.99 21.69
CA THR A 5 30.32 0.16 20.92
C THR A 5 29.71 0.27 19.51
N ALA A 6 29.06 -0.78 19.00
CA ALA A 6 28.45 -0.79 17.66
C ALA A 6 27.05 -0.14 17.60
N LEU A 7 26.40 0.11 18.75
CA LEU A 7 25.05 0.67 18.84
C LEU A 7 25.01 2.21 18.86
N ASN A 8 26.17 2.88 18.85
CA ASN A 8 26.28 4.34 18.90
C ASN A 8 26.81 4.97 17.60
N GLN A 9 26.86 4.21 16.50
CA GLN A 9 27.12 4.82 15.20
C GLN A 9 25.84 5.53 14.73
N PRO A 10 25.89 6.82 14.35
CA PRO A 10 24.75 7.47 13.75
C PRO A 10 24.34 6.67 12.52
N LEU A 11 23.06 6.29 12.46
CA LEU A 11 22.44 5.79 11.23
C LEU A 11 22.84 6.74 10.11
N GLU A 12 23.60 6.24 9.13
CA GLU A 12 23.85 6.98 7.90
C GLU A 12 22.50 7.49 7.41
N SER A 13 22.39 8.81 7.30
CA SER A 13 21.20 9.44 6.76
C SER A 13 20.88 8.74 5.45
N THR A 14 19.70 8.12 5.37
CA THR A 14 19.16 7.64 4.10
C THR A 14 19.13 8.86 3.17
N GLU A 15 20.14 8.97 2.31
CA GLU A 15 20.16 10.00 1.26
C GLU A 15 18.85 9.84 0.52
N GLN A 16 17.96 10.83 0.65
CA GLN A 16 16.76 10.91 -0.15
C GLN A 16 17.22 10.79 -1.59
N VAL A 17 16.87 9.69 -2.26
CA VAL A 17 17.17 9.50 -3.68
C VAL A 17 16.60 10.73 -4.40
N PRO A 18 17.45 11.60 -4.96
CA PRO A 18 16.96 12.82 -5.58
C PRO A 18 16.03 12.43 -6.72
N ALA A 19 14.91 13.13 -6.90
CA ALA A 19 13.95 12.82 -7.96
C ALA A 19 14.59 12.82 -9.38
N SER A 20 15.76 13.45 -9.54
CA SER A 20 16.62 13.38 -10.72
C SER A 20 17.21 11.99 -11.01
N ARG A 21 17.46 11.14 -10.00
CA ARG A 21 17.88 9.74 -10.22
C ARG A 21 16.73 8.86 -10.67
N LEU A 22 15.52 9.08 -10.15
CA LEU A 22 14.35 8.27 -10.53
C LEU A 22 13.92 8.55 -11.97
N SER A 23 13.92 9.82 -12.39
CA SER A 23 13.67 10.19 -13.78
C SER A 23 14.71 9.63 -14.75
N ALA A 24 16.00 9.59 -14.35
CA ALA A 24 17.05 8.93 -15.12
C ALA A 24 16.84 7.41 -15.24
N LEU A 25 16.36 6.74 -14.18
CA LEU A 25 16.06 5.30 -14.16
C LEU A 25 14.82 4.92 -14.99
N LEU A 26 13.81 5.79 -15.02
CA LEU A 26 12.57 5.60 -15.76
C LEU A 26 12.76 5.83 -17.28
N GLY A 27 13.80 6.58 -17.66
CA GLY A 27 13.99 7.03 -19.05
C GLY A 27 12.97 8.10 -19.45
N PRO A 28 13.05 8.64 -20.68
CA PRO A 28 12.30 9.82 -21.09
C PRO A 28 10.77 9.67 -21.08
N ASN A 29 10.24 8.44 -21.03
CA ASN A 29 8.80 8.16 -21.03
C ASN A 29 8.33 7.27 -19.85
N GLY A 30 9.22 6.88 -18.94
CA GLY A 30 8.85 5.97 -17.86
C GLY A 30 7.99 6.65 -16.80
N ARG A 31 6.91 5.98 -16.39
CA ARG A 31 5.99 6.45 -15.36
C ARG A 31 6.05 5.54 -14.15
N VAL A 32 5.56 6.06 -13.03
CA VAL A 32 5.27 5.23 -11.85
C VAL A 32 3.76 5.08 -11.73
N LEU A 33 3.30 3.83 -11.77
CA LEU A 33 1.92 3.46 -11.50
C LEU A 33 1.81 3.09 -10.03
N ILE A 34 1.28 4.00 -9.21
CA ILE A 34 0.99 3.76 -7.79
C ILE A 34 -0.33 3.01 -7.74
N VAL A 35 -0.32 1.79 -7.20
CA VAL A 35 -1.52 0.95 -7.07
C VAL A 35 -1.80 0.73 -5.60
N ALA A 36 -2.89 1.33 -5.12
CA ALA A 36 -3.30 1.26 -3.71
C ALA A 36 -4.81 1.03 -3.63
N ASN A 37 -5.27 0.45 -2.52
CA ASN A 37 -6.69 0.13 -2.35
C ASN A 37 -7.61 1.34 -2.59
N ARG A 38 -7.21 2.55 -2.18
CA ARG A 38 -8.00 3.78 -2.36
C ARG A 38 -7.27 4.79 -3.24
N LEU A 39 -8.06 5.56 -4.00
CA LEU A 39 -7.59 6.76 -4.68
C LEU A 39 -7.28 7.90 -3.68
N PRO A 40 -6.41 8.86 -4.05
CA PRO A 40 -6.13 10.06 -3.26
C PRO A 40 -7.30 11.06 -3.26
N VAL A 41 -8.38 10.73 -3.97
CA VAL A 41 -9.66 11.44 -3.97
C VAL A 41 -10.79 10.43 -3.80
N THR A 42 -11.89 10.86 -3.19
CA THR A 42 -13.10 10.05 -3.03
C THR A 42 -14.20 10.63 -3.91
N ALA A 43 -14.78 9.83 -4.80
CA ALA A 43 -15.93 10.25 -5.58
C ALA A 43 -17.19 10.29 -4.69
N LYS A 44 -17.86 11.44 -4.66
CA LYS A 44 -19.14 11.65 -3.96
C LYS A 44 -20.19 12.13 -4.94
N ARG A 45 -21.38 11.55 -4.85
CA ARG A 45 -22.52 11.96 -5.67
C ARG A 45 -23.18 13.18 -5.05
N HIS A 46 -23.12 14.33 -5.73
CA HIS A 46 -23.86 15.53 -5.31
C HIS A 46 -25.34 15.39 -5.71
N PRO A 47 -26.31 15.93 -4.93
CA PRO A 47 -27.74 15.87 -5.26
C PRO A 47 -28.11 16.41 -6.64
N VAL A 48 -27.33 17.34 -7.18
CA VAL A 48 -27.59 18.07 -8.44
C VAL A 48 -26.88 17.43 -9.66
N LYS A 49 -26.79 16.09 -9.69
CA LYS A 49 -26.24 15.27 -10.80
C LYS A 49 -24.74 15.41 -11.13
N LYS A 50 -23.97 16.28 -10.46
CA LYS A 50 -22.51 16.36 -10.64
C LYS A 50 -21.76 15.52 -9.60
N TRP A 51 -20.65 14.90 -10.01
CA TRP A 51 -19.74 14.20 -9.11
C TRP A 51 -18.74 15.18 -8.50
N GLU A 52 -18.46 15.02 -7.21
CA GLU A 52 -17.41 15.74 -6.50
C GLU A 52 -16.29 14.79 -6.09
N TYR A 53 -15.07 15.31 -6.02
CA TYR A 53 -13.86 14.52 -5.73
C TYR A 53 -13.02 15.16 -4.63
N PRO A 54 -13.54 15.25 -3.37
CA PRO A 54 -12.73 15.69 -2.24
C PRO A 54 -11.48 14.83 -2.07
N SER A 55 -10.38 15.45 -1.63
CA SER A 55 -9.15 14.74 -1.29
C SER A 55 -9.39 13.74 -0.17
N SER A 56 -8.86 12.53 -0.35
CA SER A 56 -8.83 11.50 0.69
C SER A 56 -7.74 11.85 1.71
N SER A 57 -8.04 11.70 2.99
CA SER A 57 -7.04 11.75 4.06
C SER A 57 -6.28 10.43 4.12
N GLY A 58 -4.98 10.47 4.45
CA GLY A 58 -4.17 9.26 4.64
C GLY A 58 -2.66 9.51 4.62
N GLY A 59 -1.91 8.69 5.36
CA GLY A 59 -0.45 8.77 5.42
C GLY A 59 0.22 8.57 4.06
N LEU A 60 -0.25 7.57 3.29
CA LEU A 60 0.26 7.28 1.95
C LEU A 60 0.06 8.45 0.97
N VAL A 61 -1.15 9.03 0.93
CA VAL A 61 -1.46 10.18 0.08
C VAL A 61 -0.58 11.38 0.46
N SER A 62 -0.37 11.61 1.75
CA SER A 62 0.44 12.72 2.25
C SER A 62 1.93 12.55 1.92
N ALA A 63 2.46 11.33 2.04
CA ALA A 63 3.85 11.02 1.72
C ALA A 63 4.15 11.16 0.23
N LEU A 64 3.25 10.67 -0.64
CA LEU A 64 3.46 10.67 -2.09
C LEU A 64 3.21 12.04 -2.75
N GLN A 65 2.49 12.95 -2.09
CA GLN A 65 2.35 14.34 -2.55
C GLN A 65 3.69 15.12 -2.59
N GLY A 66 4.73 14.64 -1.90
CA GLY A 66 6.06 15.25 -1.92
C GLY A 66 6.85 15.02 -3.22
N LEU A 67 6.47 14.01 -4.02
CA LEU A 67 7.18 13.65 -5.26
C LEU A 67 6.67 14.50 -6.43
N LYS A 68 7.39 15.55 -6.81
CA LYS A 68 6.94 16.51 -7.85
C LYS A 68 7.49 16.24 -9.25
N ASP A 69 8.67 15.64 -9.35
CA ASP A 69 9.42 15.52 -10.62
C ASP A 69 9.25 14.17 -11.33
N VAL A 70 8.24 13.39 -10.94
CA VAL A 70 7.97 12.05 -11.47
C VAL A 70 6.57 12.02 -12.07
N GLN A 71 6.45 11.50 -13.30
CA GLN A 71 5.13 11.27 -13.89
C GLN A 71 4.47 10.07 -13.20
N MET A 72 3.57 10.37 -12.27
CA MET A 72 2.83 9.37 -11.51
C MET A 72 1.38 9.28 -11.98
N MET A 73 0.87 8.04 -12.07
CA MET A 73 -0.58 7.78 -12.12
C MET A 73 -0.98 6.89 -10.96
N TRP A 74 -2.17 7.12 -10.42
CA TRP A 74 -2.71 6.39 -9.29
C TRP A 74 -3.85 5.47 -9.71
N VAL A 75 -3.78 4.20 -9.36
CA VAL A 75 -4.84 3.21 -9.59
C VAL A 75 -5.44 2.80 -8.26
N GLY A 76 -6.77 2.83 -8.12
CA GLY A 76 -7.43 2.53 -6.85
C GLY A 76 -8.94 2.62 -6.86
N TRP A 77 -9.58 2.15 -5.79
CA TRP A 77 -11.03 2.28 -5.62
C TRP A 77 -11.42 3.75 -5.36
N PRO A 78 -12.42 4.30 -6.06
CA PRO A 78 -12.83 5.70 -5.94
C PRO A 78 -13.63 6.01 -4.67
N GLY A 79 -13.84 5.04 -3.78
CA GLY A 79 -14.58 5.25 -2.53
C GLY A 79 -16.10 5.11 -2.64
N VAL A 80 -16.61 4.72 -3.81
CA VAL A 80 -18.03 4.54 -4.07
C VAL A 80 -18.26 3.39 -5.05
N SER A 81 -19.30 2.60 -4.83
CA SER A 81 -19.77 1.59 -5.79
C SER A 81 -20.65 2.26 -6.85
N VAL A 82 -20.42 1.93 -8.12
CA VAL A 82 -21.10 2.54 -9.26
C VAL A 82 -21.60 1.43 -10.18
N PRO A 83 -22.87 1.00 -10.06
CA PRO A 83 -23.35 -0.19 -10.76
C PRO A 83 -23.62 0.03 -12.26
N ASN A 84 -23.73 1.28 -12.72
CA ASN A 84 -24.01 1.58 -14.12
C ASN A 84 -22.75 1.99 -14.89
N GLU A 85 -22.60 1.47 -16.11
CA GLU A 85 -21.44 1.72 -16.99
C GLU A 85 -21.29 3.20 -17.37
N THR A 86 -22.40 3.91 -17.59
CA THR A 86 -22.39 5.34 -17.92
C THR A 86 -21.73 6.16 -16.81
N GLY A 87 -22.07 5.88 -15.55
CA GLY A 87 -21.50 6.53 -14.37
C GLY A 87 -20.03 6.18 -14.18
N GLN A 88 -19.67 4.91 -14.41
CA GLN A 88 -18.26 4.49 -14.38
C GLN A 88 -17.43 5.23 -15.44
N THR A 89 -17.97 5.39 -16.66
CA THR A 89 -17.31 6.11 -17.76
C THR A 89 -17.08 7.58 -17.39
N VAL A 90 -18.12 8.28 -16.94
CA VAL A 90 -18.02 9.69 -16.52
C VAL A 90 -16.99 9.89 -15.40
N ILE A 91 -16.99 9.01 -14.40
CA ILE A 91 -16.03 9.08 -13.29
C ILE A 91 -14.61 8.79 -13.78
N THR A 92 -14.44 7.82 -14.66
CA THR A 92 -13.12 7.45 -15.22
C THR A 92 -12.52 8.62 -16.00
N GLU A 93 -13.28 9.27 -16.87
CA GLU A 93 -12.81 10.43 -17.64
C GLU A 93 -12.38 11.60 -16.74
N GLU A 94 -13.17 11.92 -15.71
CA GLU A 94 -12.85 13.00 -14.76
C GLU A 94 -11.63 12.68 -13.88
N LEU A 95 -11.51 11.43 -13.41
CA LEU A 95 -10.36 11.00 -12.62
C LEU A 95 -9.08 10.90 -13.46
N PHE A 96 -9.18 10.53 -14.73
CA PHE A 96 -8.03 10.43 -15.62
C PHE A 96 -7.35 11.80 -15.82
N LYS A 97 -8.13 12.88 -15.92
CA LYS A 97 -7.63 14.27 -15.92
C LYS A 97 -6.82 14.61 -14.67
N ARG A 98 -7.08 13.91 -13.56
CA ARG A 98 -6.38 14.03 -12.27
C ARG A 98 -5.29 12.96 -12.08
N ARG A 99 -4.90 12.27 -13.15
CA ARG A 99 -3.94 11.15 -13.14
C ARG A 99 -4.35 10.01 -12.21
N CYS A 100 -5.66 9.80 -12.06
CA CYS A 100 -6.24 8.72 -11.28
C CYS A 100 -7.02 7.77 -12.19
N VAL A 101 -6.92 6.48 -11.96
CA VAL A 101 -7.62 5.44 -12.71
C VAL A 101 -8.45 4.62 -11.71
N PRO A 102 -9.79 4.71 -11.76
CA PRO A 102 -10.63 4.02 -10.79
C PRO A 102 -10.68 2.50 -11.06
N VAL A 103 -10.67 1.73 -9.98
CA VAL A 103 -11.10 0.32 -9.97
C VAL A 103 -12.47 0.27 -9.33
N PHE A 104 -13.50 -0.05 -10.11
CA PHE A 104 -14.86 -0.15 -9.60
C PHE A 104 -15.07 -1.53 -9.01
N LEU A 105 -15.39 -1.57 -7.73
CA LEU A 105 -15.74 -2.78 -6.99
C LEU A 105 -17.19 -2.60 -6.54
N ASP A 106 -18.02 -3.64 -6.72
CA ASP A 106 -19.39 -3.63 -6.22
C ASP A 106 -19.43 -3.74 -4.69
N GLU A 107 -20.62 -3.56 -4.12
CA GLU A 107 -20.80 -3.47 -2.67
C GLU A 107 -20.55 -4.82 -1.97
N GLU A 108 -20.96 -5.93 -2.60
CA GLU A 108 -20.80 -7.28 -2.05
C GLU A 108 -19.33 -7.68 -2.04
N LEU A 109 -18.63 -7.45 -3.15
CA LEU A 109 -17.19 -7.66 -3.27
C LEU A 109 -16.44 -6.79 -2.27
N MET A 110 -16.79 -5.51 -2.14
CA MET A 110 -16.17 -4.63 -1.13
C MET A 110 -16.39 -5.12 0.30
N ASP A 111 -17.57 -5.62 0.64
CA ASP A 111 -17.82 -6.17 1.98
C ASP A 111 -16.95 -7.41 2.23
N GLN A 112 -16.91 -8.36 1.30
CA GLN A 112 -16.14 -9.60 1.49
C GLN A 112 -14.62 -9.38 1.45
N TYR A 113 -14.12 -8.58 0.50
CA TYR A 113 -12.69 -8.31 0.33
C TYR A 113 -12.16 -7.32 1.36
N TYR A 114 -12.76 -6.13 1.48
CA TYR A 114 -12.21 -5.05 2.29
C TYR A 114 -12.64 -5.18 3.76
N SER A 115 -13.94 -5.27 4.02
CA SER A 115 -14.44 -5.40 5.40
C SER A 115 -14.18 -6.79 5.98
N GLY A 116 -14.31 -7.84 5.16
CA GLY A 116 -14.06 -9.23 5.52
C GLY A 116 -12.58 -9.55 5.60
N TYR A 117 -11.96 -9.87 4.46
CA TYR A 117 -10.60 -10.40 4.45
C TYR A 117 -9.55 -9.38 4.94
N CYS A 118 -9.56 -8.17 4.41
CA CYS A 118 -8.55 -7.16 4.75
C CYS A 118 -8.65 -6.72 6.22
N ASN A 119 -9.84 -6.30 6.67
CA ASN A 119 -9.98 -5.68 7.99
C ASN A 119 -10.30 -6.64 9.14
N LYS A 120 -10.88 -7.83 8.89
CA LYS A 120 -11.14 -8.83 9.95
C LYS A 120 -10.09 -9.94 10.02
N ILE A 121 -9.28 -10.15 8.98
CA ILE A 121 -8.27 -11.22 8.95
C ILE A 121 -6.86 -10.64 8.89
N LEU A 122 -6.50 -9.95 7.79
CA LEU A 122 -5.12 -9.49 7.59
C LEU A 122 -4.72 -8.40 8.59
N TRP A 123 -5.56 -7.36 8.76
CA TRP A 123 -5.24 -6.24 9.62
C TRP A 123 -5.02 -6.67 11.08
N PRO A 124 -5.93 -7.43 11.75
CA PRO A 124 -5.69 -7.87 13.12
C PRO A 124 -4.42 -8.70 13.23
N LEU A 125 -4.23 -9.68 12.33
CA LEU A 125 -3.07 -10.57 12.34
C LEU A 125 -1.74 -9.81 12.22
N PHE A 126 -1.68 -8.84 11.30
CA PHE A 126 -0.48 -8.05 11.07
C PHE A 126 -0.16 -7.11 12.23
N HIS A 127 -1.16 -6.78 13.06
CA HIS A 127 -1.00 -6.01 14.28
C HIS A 127 -0.91 -6.89 15.54
N TYR A 128 -0.56 -8.18 15.39
CA TYR A 128 -0.43 -9.14 16.49
C TYR A 128 -1.71 -9.31 17.31
N LEU A 129 -2.86 -8.99 16.73
CA LEU A 129 -4.16 -9.33 17.26
C LEU A 129 -4.52 -10.72 16.72
N GLY A 130 -4.85 -11.64 17.61
CA GLY A 130 -5.30 -12.97 17.20
C GLY A 130 -6.53 -12.88 16.30
N LEU A 131 -6.73 -13.89 15.44
CA LEU A 131 -7.94 -13.97 14.63
C LEU A 131 -9.19 -13.94 15.53
N PRO A 132 -10.26 -13.22 15.14
CA PRO A 132 -11.48 -13.13 15.94
C PRO A 132 -11.99 -14.52 16.31
N GLN A 133 -12.55 -14.67 17.52
CA GLN A 133 -13.00 -15.97 18.04
C GLN A 133 -14.08 -16.62 17.15
N GLU A 134 -14.86 -15.80 16.44
CA GLU A 134 -15.84 -16.22 15.44
C GLU A 134 -15.24 -17.02 14.28
N TYR A 135 -13.96 -16.82 13.95
CA TYR A 135 -13.24 -17.58 12.94
C TYR A 135 -12.69 -18.92 13.45
N LYS A 136 -12.71 -19.16 14.76
CA LYS A 136 -12.29 -20.43 15.37
C LYS A 136 -13.40 -21.49 15.37
N ILE A 137 -14.64 -21.11 15.05
CA ILE A 137 -15.83 -21.97 15.16
C ILE A 137 -16.47 -22.15 13.76
N ASN A 138 -16.19 -23.28 13.10
CA ASN A 138 -16.94 -23.84 11.95
C ASN A 138 -17.30 -22.90 10.76
N LYS A 139 -16.49 -21.88 10.48
CA LYS A 139 -16.69 -20.92 9.37
C LYS A 139 -15.57 -20.90 8.34
N GLU A 140 -14.98 -22.06 8.06
CA GLU A 140 -14.01 -22.21 6.95
C GLU A 140 -14.58 -21.74 5.59
N LYS A 141 -15.89 -21.93 5.39
CA LYS A 141 -16.60 -21.44 4.20
C LYS A 141 -16.57 -19.91 4.07
N ASP A 142 -16.69 -19.18 5.18
CA ASP A 142 -16.67 -17.70 5.18
C ASP A 142 -15.25 -17.19 4.88
N ILE A 143 -14.20 -17.83 5.41
CA ILE A 143 -12.81 -17.45 5.10
C ILE A 143 -12.50 -17.71 3.63
N LYS A 144 -12.94 -18.86 3.11
CA LYS A 144 -12.69 -19.23 1.72
C LYS A 144 -13.36 -18.24 0.77
N SER A 145 -14.64 -17.92 0.98
CA SER A 145 -15.36 -16.93 0.15
C SER A 145 -14.74 -15.53 0.26
N GLN A 146 -14.30 -15.12 1.46
CA GLN A 146 -13.60 -13.85 1.67
C GLN A 146 -12.25 -13.82 0.94
N PHE A 147 -11.53 -14.94 0.91
CA PHE A 147 -10.28 -15.04 0.15
C PHE A 147 -10.52 -15.06 -1.36
N GLU A 148 -11.55 -15.77 -1.83
CA GLU A 148 -11.98 -15.74 -3.23
C GLU A 148 -12.30 -14.29 -3.66
N ALA A 149 -13.10 -13.56 -2.87
CA ALA A 149 -13.36 -12.13 -3.06
C ALA A 149 -12.06 -11.29 -3.04
N TYR A 150 -11.12 -11.60 -2.14
CA TYR A 150 -9.82 -10.91 -2.10
C TYR A 150 -9.00 -11.11 -3.38
N THR A 151 -8.95 -12.34 -3.89
CA THR A 151 -8.28 -12.64 -5.17
C THR A 151 -8.99 -12.00 -6.35
N GLN A 152 -10.33 -12.00 -6.37
CA GLN A 152 -11.14 -11.35 -7.40
C GLN A 152 -10.91 -9.84 -7.43
N ALA A 153 -10.90 -9.17 -6.28
CA ALA A 153 -10.57 -7.75 -6.21
C ALA A 153 -9.16 -7.49 -6.77
N ASN A 154 -8.15 -8.25 -6.32
CA ASN A 154 -6.77 -8.14 -6.82
C ASN A 154 -6.68 -8.36 -8.35
N GLN A 155 -7.49 -9.26 -8.91
CA GLN A 155 -7.61 -9.49 -10.35
C GLN A 155 -8.16 -8.26 -11.07
N MET A 156 -9.21 -7.63 -10.57
CA MET A 156 -9.76 -6.39 -11.14
C MET A 156 -8.75 -5.22 -11.11
N PHE A 157 -7.95 -5.14 -10.03
CA PHE A 157 -6.82 -4.21 -9.96
C PHE A 157 -5.77 -4.52 -11.03
N ALA A 158 -5.36 -5.78 -11.18
CA ALA A 158 -4.39 -6.21 -12.18
C ALA A 158 -4.85 -5.88 -13.60
N GLU A 159 -6.10 -6.21 -13.94
CA GLU A 159 -6.70 -5.90 -15.24
C GLU A 159 -6.70 -4.40 -15.54
N THR A 160 -7.02 -3.58 -14.54
CA THR A 160 -7.03 -2.12 -14.68
C THR A 160 -5.62 -1.59 -14.92
N VAL A 161 -4.62 -2.10 -14.20
CA VAL A 161 -3.20 -1.74 -14.39
C VAL A 161 -2.72 -2.16 -15.80
N CYS A 162 -3.02 -3.38 -16.23
CA CYS A 162 -2.59 -3.88 -17.54
C CYS A 162 -3.20 -3.08 -18.70
N LYS A 163 -4.42 -2.56 -18.58
CA LYS A 163 -5.06 -1.70 -19.59
C LYS A 163 -4.32 -0.39 -19.84
N ILE A 164 -3.60 0.13 -18.84
CA ILE A 164 -2.92 1.43 -18.91
C ILE A 164 -1.39 1.33 -18.94
N TYR A 165 -0.85 0.14 -18.69
CA TYR A 165 0.58 -0.15 -18.64
C TYR A 165 1.24 0.14 -20.00
N LYS A 166 2.43 0.71 -19.94
CA LYS A 166 3.34 0.88 -21.07
C LYS A 166 4.70 0.32 -20.71
N GLU A 167 5.38 -0.21 -21.72
CA GLU A 167 6.72 -0.75 -21.53
C GLU A 167 7.65 0.31 -20.93
N GLY A 168 8.37 -0.07 -19.87
CA GLY A 168 9.22 0.83 -19.08
C GLY A 168 8.54 1.46 -17.86
N ASP A 169 7.22 1.34 -17.70
CA ASP A 169 6.56 1.75 -16.46
C ASP A 169 7.03 0.91 -15.26
N ILE A 170 7.13 1.54 -14.09
CA ILE A 170 7.30 0.87 -12.81
C ILE A 170 5.95 0.81 -12.12
N ILE A 171 5.54 -0.39 -11.71
CA ILE A 171 4.32 -0.61 -10.93
C ILE A 171 4.72 -0.70 -9.46
N TRP A 172 4.13 0.16 -8.64
CA TRP A 172 4.37 0.18 -7.20
C TRP A 172 3.07 -0.14 -6.47
N CYS A 173 2.97 -1.38 -5.99
CA CYS A 173 1.83 -1.91 -5.27
C CYS A 173 1.95 -1.58 -3.78
N HIS A 174 0.86 -1.10 -3.18
CA HIS A 174 0.85 -0.68 -1.79
C HIS A 174 -0.12 -1.50 -0.94
N ASP A 175 0.43 -1.92 0.19
CA ASP A 175 -0.25 -2.41 1.38
C ASP A 175 -0.82 -3.84 1.30
N TYR A 176 -1.26 -4.34 2.46
CA TYR A 176 -1.80 -5.70 2.65
C TYR A 176 -3.06 -6.00 1.82
N HIS A 177 -3.72 -4.98 1.30
CA HIS A 177 -4.87 -5.09 0.42
C HIS A 177 -4.54 -5.76 -0.93
N LEU A 178 -3.29 -5.60 -1.40
CA LEU A 178 -2.87 -5.95 -2.75
C LEU A 178 -1.68 -6.92 -2.76
N MET A 179 -1.68 -7.92 -1.88
CA MET A 179 -0.60 -8.92 -1.78
C MET A 179 -0.61 -9.89 -2.97
N CYS A 180 -1.77 -10.16 -3.58
CA CYS A 180 -1.84 -11.03 -4.76
C CYS A 180 -1.43 -10.32 -6.06
N LEU A 181 -1.49 -8.98 -6.08
CA LEU A 181 -1.28 -8.17 -7.27
C LEU A 181 0.07 -8.42 -7.97
N PRO A 182 1.24 -8.53 -7.29
CA PRO A 182 2.50 -8.76 -7.99
C PRO A 182 2.51 -10.03 -8.83
N LYS A 183 1.93 -11.12 -8.32
CA LYS A 183 1.76 -12.39 -9.07
C LYS A 183 0.92 -12.20 -10.32
N LEU A 184 -0.22 -11.55 -10.19
CA LEU A 184 -1.16 -11.33 -11.29
C LEU A 184 -0.55 -10.46 -12.40
N LEU A 185 0.22 -9.43 -12.04
CA LEU A 185 0.93 -8.60 -13.00
C LEU A 185 2.04 -9.38 -13.74
N LYS A 186 2.84 -10.17 -13.02
CA LYS A 186 3.90 -10.98 -13.63
C LYS A 186 3.35 -12.13 -14.49
N GLN A 187 2.13 -12.60 -14.23
CA GLN A 187 1.43 -13.54 -15.12
C GLN A 187 1.03 -12.90 -16.46
N TYR A 188 0.69 -11.60 -16.45
CA TYR A 188 0.43 -10.85 -17.68
C TYR A 188 1.70 -10.58 -18.47
N ASN A 189 2.75 -10.07 -17.81
CA ASN A 189 4.06 -9.87 -18.42
C ASN A 189 5.17 -9.99 -17.35
N ILE A 190 5.99 -11.03 -17.48
CA ILE A 190 7.06 -11.35 -16.53
C ILE A 190 8.13 -10.23 -16.42
N ASN A 191 8.27 -9.41 -17.47
CA ASN A 191 9.24 -8.32 -17.55
C ASN A 191 8.77 -7.02 -16.88
N MET A 192 7.52 -6.92 -16.44
CA MET A 192 7.02 -5.75 -15.72
C MET A 192 7.86 -5.49 -14.47
N LYS A 193 8.29 -4.25 -14.24
CA LYS A 193 9.00 -3.86 -13.01
C LYS A 193 7.99 -3.64 -11.89
N VAL A 194 7.96 -4.52 -10.90
CA VAL A 194 6.96 -4.51 -9.83
C VAL A 194 7.63 -4.37 -8.46
N GLY A 195 7.34 -3.28 -7.75
CA GLY A 195 7.64 -3.14 -6.33
C GLY A 195 6.37 -3.36 -5.50
N TRP A 196 6.50 -3.95 -4.31
CA TRP A 196 5.43 -4.05 -3.33
C TRP A 196 5.90 -3.49 -1.98
N PHE A 197 5.08 -2.67 -1.33
CA PHE A 197 5.44 -2.03 -0.07
C PHE A 197 4.33 -2.18 0.98
N LEU A 198 4.68 -2.66 2.18
CA LEU A 198 3.73 -2.82 3.29
C LEU A 198 3.73 -1.62 4.24
N HIS A 199 2.55 -1.05 4.49
CA HIS A 199 2.40 0.10 5.41
C HIS A 199 2.08 -0.28 6.85
N THR A 200 1.64 -1.51 7.09
CA THR A 200 1.47 -2.06 8.43
C THR A 200 2.76 -2.73 8.90
N PRO A 201 2.85 -3.13 10.18
CA PRO A 201 3.84 -4.12 10.58
C PRO A 201 3.70 -5.41 9.77
N PHE A 202 4.80 -6.14 9.62
CA PHE A 202 4.76 -7.54 9.21
C PHE A 202 4.96 -8.42 10.46
N PRO A 203 4.04 -9.36 10.76
CA PRO A 203 4.08 -10.09 12.02
C PRO A 203 5.17 -11.16 12.01
N SER A 204 5.56 -11.66 13.18
CA SER A 204 6.50 -12.79 13.28
C SER A 204 5.96 -14.03 12.55
N SER A 205 6.86 -14.93 12.13
CA SER A 205 6.47 -16.17 11.44
C SER A 205 5.53 -17.05 12.27
N GLU A 206 5.67 -17.04 13.60
CA GLU A 206 4.77 -17.71 14.55
C GLU A 206 3.35 -17.16 14.55
N MET A 207 3.19 -15.85 14.34
CA MET A 207 1.88 -15.24 14.19
C MET A 207 1.36 -15.45 12.76
N TYR A 208 2.20 -15.22 11.75
CA TYR A 208 1.82 -15.34 10.34
C TYR A 208 1.34 -16.74 9.95
N ARG A 209 1.88 -17.81 10.56
CA ARG A 209 1.47 -19.19 10.27
C ARG A 209 -0.01 -19.47 10.59
N ALA A 210 -0.66 -18.64 11.42
CA ALA A 210 -2.08 -18.77 11.71
C ALA A 210 -2.97 -18.40 10.52
N LEU A 211 -2.43 -17.71 9.50
CA LEU A 211 -3.16 -17.36 8.29
C LEU A 211 -3.42 -18.62 7.43
N PRO A 212 -4.68 -18.90 7.03
CA PRO A 212 -4.99 -20.06 6.20
C PRO A 212 -4.28 -20.03 4.84
N ASN A 213 -4.30 -18.88 4.15
CA ASN A 213 -3.70 -18.68 2.83
C ASN A 213 -2.24 -18.17 2.88
N ARG A 214 -1.52 -18.48 3.97
CA ARG A 214 -0.15 -17.98 4.24
C ARG A 214 0.82 -18.20 3.08
N ALA A 215 0.85 -19.39 2.50
CA ALA A 215 1.83 -19.73 1.47
C ALA A 215 1.52 -18.97 0.18
N GLU A 216 0.26 -18.98 -0.24
CA GLU A 216 -0.21 -18.31 -1.45
C GLU A 216 0.05 -16.80 -1.42
N LEU A 217 -0.16 -16.15 -0.29
CA LEU A 217 0.09 -14.71 -0.13
C LEU A 217 1.60 -14.38 -0.13
N LEU A 218 2.43 -15.17 0.54
CA LEU A 218 3.89 -14.98 0.52
C LEU A 218 4.44 -15.19 -0.89
N GLU A 219 4.07 -16.29 -1.55
CA GLU A 219 4.47 -16.58 -2.93
C GLU A 219 4.02 -15.47 -3.87
N ALA A 220 2.82 -14.91 -3.67
CA ALA A 220 2.32 -13.87 -4.53
C ALA A 220 3.08 -12.55 -4.38
N VAL A 221 3.42 -12.16 -3.14
CA VAL A 221 4.27 -10.98 -2.88
C VAL A 221 5.68 -11.21 -3.41
N LEU A 222 6.23 -12.42 -3.25
CA LEU A 222 7.56 -12.77 -3.76
C LEU A 222 7.65 -12.68 -5.28
N LYS A 223 6.55 -12.59 -6.04
CA LYS A 223 6.59 -12.28 -7.48
C LYS A 223 7.02 -10.84 -7.80
N ALA A 224 7.01 -9.93 -6.83
CA ALA A 224 7.61 -8.60 -6.98
C ALA A 224 9.13 -8.69 -7.20
N ASP A 225 9.71 -7.66 -7.79
CA ASP A 225 11.16 -7.48 -7.93
C ASP A 225 11.77 -6.90 -6.64
N LEU A 226 11.01 -6.06 -5.93
CA LEU A 226 11.37 -5.45 -4.65
C LEU A 226 10.19 -5.53 -3.66
N VAL A 227 10.47 -5.98 -2.44
CA VAL A 227 9.54 -6.02 -1.30
C VAL A 227 10.07 -5.06 -0.23
N GLY A 228 9.29 -4.02 0.09
CA GLY A 228 9.68 -2.98 1.02
C GLY A 228 8.83 -2.93 2.29
N PHE A 229 9.46 -2.56 3.40
CA PHE A 229 8.81 -2.39 4.71
C PHE A 229 9.22 -1.08 5.38
N HIS A 230 8.50 -0.64 6.42
CA HIS A 230 8.91 0.56 7.18
C HIS A 230 10.12 0.35 8.10
N ALA A 231 10.31 -0.86 8.62
CA ALA A 231 11.33 -1.16 9.62
C ALA A 231 12.05 -2.46 9.31
N TYR A 232 13.32 -2.53 9.70
CA TYR A 232 14.17 -3.70 9.51
C TYR A 232 13.59 -4.96 10.17
N ASP A 233 12.97 -4.84 11.34
CA ASP A 233 12.33 -5.97 12.01
C ASP A 233 11.18 -6.57 11.19
N TYR A 234 10.42 -5.75 10.46
CA TYR A 234 9.33 -6.23 9.61
C TYR A 234 9.89 -7.00 8.40
N ALA A 235 10.96 -6.49 7.78
CA ALA A 235 11.68 -7.18 6.72
C ALA A 235 12.26 -8.53 7.22
N ARG A 236 12.87 -8.54 8.39
CA ARG A 236 13.39 -9.76 9.03
C ARG A 236 12.29 -10.79 9.30
N HIS A 237 11.13 -10.35 9.78
CA HIS A 237 9.98 -11.22 9.99
C HIS A 237 9.43 -11.80 8.69
N PHE A 238 9.37 -11.00 7.62
CA PHE A 238 8.99 -11.47 6.29
C PHE A 238 9.95 -12.56 5.78
N VAL A 239 11.26 -12.30 5.81
CA VAL A 239 12.28 -13.29 5.43
C VAL A 239 12.15 -14.57 6.26
N SER A 240 11.98 -14.44 7.58
CA SER A 240 11.77 -15.59 8.47
C SER A 240 10.50 -16.38 8.10
N ALA A 241 9.41 -15.72 7.73
CA ALA A 241 8.18 -16.36 7.29
C ALA A 241 8.37 -17.11 5.96
N CYS A 242 9.07 -16.52 4.98
CA CYS A 242 9.39 -17.18 3.73
C CYS A 242 10.26 -18.43 3.94
N ILE A 243 11.32 -18.34 4.75
CA ILE A 243 12.20 -19.48 5.05
C ILE A 243 11.40 -20.59 5.77
N SER A 244 10.70 -20.25 6.86
CA SER A 244 10.06 -21.26 7.71
C SER A 244 8.80 -21.87 7.12
N LEU A 245 8.05 -21.15 6.29
CA LEU A 245 6.75 -21.60 5.79
C LEU A 245 6.80 -22.09 4.34
N LEU A 246 7.74 -21.59 3.52
CA LEU A 246 7.91 -22.00 2.12
C LEU A 246 9.16 -22.85 1.91
N GLY A 247 10.05 -22.97 2.91
CA GLY A 247 11.31 -23.72 2.78
C GLY A 247 12.32 -23.06 1.84
N LEU A 248 12.23 -21.74 1.66
CA LEU A 248 13.12 -20.98 0.79
C LEU A 248 14.44 -20.64 1.49
N GLU A 249 15.46 -20.35 0.69
CA GLU A 249 16.74 -19.81 1.15
C GLU A 249 16.78 -18.29 0.96
N GLY A 250 17.36 -17.58 1.92
CA GLY A 250 17.46 -16.12 1.83
C GLY A 250 18.05 -15.48 3.07
N CYS A 251 18.35 -14.19 2.93
CA CYS A 251 18.73 -13.30 4.02
C CYS A 251 18.00 -11.97 3.84
N LEU A 252 18.35 -10.98 4.67
CA LEU A 252 17.72 -9.66 4.58
C LEU A 252 18.00 -8.95 3.26
N ASP A 253 19.10 -9.25 2.57
CA ASP A 253 19.43 -8.63 1.28
C ASP A 253 18.68 -9.27 0.10
N GLY A 254 17.94 -10.36 0.35
CA GLY A 254 17.05 -10.99 -0.62
C GLY A 254 16.75 -12.47 -0.37
N ILE A 255 15.68 -12.94 -1.03
CA ILE A 255 15.17 -14.31 -0.95
C ILE A 255 15.28 -14.96 -2.33
N GLN A 256 15.80 -16.19 -2.38
CA GLN A 256 15.83 -16.97 -3.61
C GLN A 256 14.44 -17.56 -3.88
N PHE A 257 13.85 -17.21 -5.02
CA PHE A 257 12.51 -17.65 -5.41
C PHE A 257 12.43 -17.73 -6.93
N ASP A 258 11.95 -18.86 -7.47
CA ASP A 258 11.85 -19.13 -8.92
C ASP A 258 13.11 -18.82 -9.73
N GLY A 259 14.28 -19.21 -9.20
CA GLY A 259 15.56 -19.02 -9.89
C GLY A 259 16.06 -17.56 -9.94
N ARG A 260 15.43 -16.64 -9.21
CA ARG A 260 15.90 -15.25 -9.06
C ARG A 260 15.99 -14.85 -7.59
N ILE A 261 16.67 -13.73 -7.33
CA ILE A 261 16.74 -13.12 -6.01
C ILE A 261 15.72 -11.99 -5.95
N VAL A 262 14.75 -12.12 -5.05
CA VAL A 262 13.78 -11.07 -4.72
C VAL A 262 14.42 -10.15 -3.69
N LYS A 263 14.53 -8.85 -3.98
CA LYS A 263 15.08 -7.90 -3.03
C LYS A 263 14.09 -7.59 -1.91
N VAL A 264 14.58 -7.57 -0.68
CA VAL A 264 13.82 -7.19 0.52
C VAL A 264 14.58 -6.08 1.21
N ASP A 265 13.90 -5.03 1.65
CA ASP A 265 14.58 -3.91 2.34
C ASP A 265 13.60 -3.07 3.18
N ALA A 266 14.15 -2.19 4.02
CA ALA A 266 13.42 -1.27 4.90
C ALA A 266 13.56 0.19 4.46
N PHE A 267 12.44 0.82 4.13
CA PHE A 267 12.32 2.22 3.76
C PHE A 267 11.35 2.94 4.73
N PRO A 268 11.86 3.63 5.77
CA PRO A 268 11.00 4.37 6.68
C PRO A 268 10.33 5.53 5.93
N ILE A 269 8.99 5.57 5.99
CA ILE A 269 8.23 6.62 5.30
C ILE A 269 8.28 7.92 6.08
N GLY A 270 8.51 9.02 5.36
CA GLY A 270 8.52 10.37 5.92
C GLY A 270 7.23 11.14 5.62
N ILE A 271 7.17 12.36 6.14
CA ILE A 271 6.18 13.38 5.78
C ILE A 271 6.87 14.55 5.08
N ASP A 272 6.11 15.35 4.33
CA ASP A 272 6.56 16.67 3.89
C ASP A 272 6.58 17.64 5.07
N ALA A 273 7.65 17.58 5.86
CA ALA A 273 7.82 18.41 7.07
C ALA A 273 7.79 19.91 6.77
N GLN A 274 8.27 20.33 5.59
CA GLN A 274 8.28 21.73 5.19
C GLN A 274 6.86 22.26 4.97
N ARG A 275 5.98 21.46 4.35
CA ARG A 275 4.57 21.82 4.19
C ARG A 275 3.88 22.08 5.53
N PHE A 276 4.09 21.23 6.52
CA PHE A 276 3.51 21.43 7.86
C PHE A 276 4.11 22.65 8.56
N THR A 277 5.42 22.85 8.45
CA THR A 277 6.10 24.02 9.01
C THR A 277 5.54 25.32 8.43
N LYS A 278 5.35 25.39 7.11
CA LYS A 278 4.72 26.55 6.45
C LYS A 278 3.25 26.73 6.84
N ALA A 279 2.51 25.64 7.02
CA ALA A 279 1.10 25.71 7.41
C ALA A 279 0.90 26.37 8.79
N LEU A 280 1.88 26.24 9.71
CA LEU A 280 1.86 26.90 11.02
C LEU A 280 1.90 28.43 10.92
N GLU A 281 2.40 28.98 9.82
CA GLU A 281 2.49 30.42 9.63
C GLU A 281 1.13 31.06 9.28
N GLY A 282 0.15 30.24 8.87
CA GLY A 282 -1.17 30.68 8.43
C GLY A 282 -1.97 31.39 9.53
N PRO A 283 -2.67 32.50 9.20
CA PRO A 283 -3.37 33.31 10.20
C PRO A 283 -4.45 32.53 10.97
N LYS A 284 -5.24 31.71 10.26
CA LYS A 284 -6.26 30.85 10.88
C LYS A 284 -5.67 29.83 11.86
N VAL A 285 -4.49 29.29 11.54
CA VAL A 285 -3.80 28.30 12.39
C VAL A 285 -3.26 29.00 13.64
N LYS A 286 -2.64 30.18 13.49
CA LYS A 286 -2.17 31.00 14.62
C LYS A 286 -3.29 31.44 15.56
N GLU A 287 -4.44 31.82 15.01
CA GLU A 287 -5.64 32.15 15.78
C GLU A 287 -6.10 30.95 16.62
N LYS A 288 -6.24 29.77 15.99
CA LYS A 288 -6.61 28.55 16.70
C LYS A 288 -5.60 28.11 17.75
N ILE A 289 -4.30 28.24 17.48
CA ILE A 289 -3.24 27.99 18.47
C ILE A 289 -3.43 28.91 19.69
N THR A 290 -3.73 30.19 19.45
CA THR A 290 -3.93 31.17 20.52
C THR A 290 -5.19 30.86 21.34
N GLU A 291 -6.28 30.50 20.67
CA GLU A 291 -7.53 30.08 21.30
C GLU A 291 -7.31 28.85 22.20
N PHE A 292 -6.65 27.80 21.69
CA PHE A 292 -6.37 26.59 22.47
C PHE A 292 -5.42 26.86 23.64
N LYS A 293 -4.40 27.71 23.46
CA LYS A 293 -3.52 28.12 24.57
C LYS A 293 -4.28 28.82 25.70
N LYS A 294 -5.29 29.63 25.37
CA LYS A 294 -6.16 30.27 26.37
C LYS A 294 -7.07 29.25 27.04
N LEU A 295 -7.71 28.38 26.25
CA LEU A 295 -8.68 27.40 26.74
C LEU A 295 -8.05 26.39 27.71
N PHE A 296 -6.81 25.99 27.46
CA PHE A 296 -6.08 25.00 28.26
C PHE A 296 -5.00 25.61 29.18
N ALA A 297 -5.10 26.92 29.47
CA ALA A 297 -4.16 27.59 30.37
C ALA A 297 -4.11 26.90 31.74
N GLY A 298 -2.90 26.68 32.27
CA GLY A 298 -2.67 26.02 33.56
C GLY A 298 -2.79 24.49 33.55
N ARG A 299 -3.10 23.87 32.40
CA ARG A 299 -3.05 22.41 32.23
C ARG A 299 -1.83 22.04 31.41
N LYS A 300 -0.97 21.16 31.93
CA LYS A 300 -0.02 20.43 31.09
C LYS A 300 -0.78 19.26 30.48
N THR A 301 -0.93 19.30 29.16
CA THR A 301 -1.20 18.11 28.34
C THR A 301 0.10 17.43 28.00
#